data_AF-A0A060HE83-F1
#
_entry.id   AF-A0A060HE83-F1
#
_cell.length_a   1.000
_cell.length_b   1.000
_cell.length_c   1.000
_cell.angle_alpha   90.00
_cell.angle_beta   90.00
_cell.angle_gamma   90.00
#
_symmetry.space_group_name_H-M   'P 1'
#
loop_
_entity.id
_entity.type
_entity.pdbx_description
1 polymer ?
#
loop_
_entity_poly.entity_id
_entity_poly.type
_entity_poly.pdbx_seq_one_letter_code
_entity_poly.pdbx_strand_id
1 'polypeptide(L)'
;MSDLAFFRFMSNNMLTSEEERHKDEIIRLTEEVLHAKGLQCDASIAKISEDQLKDILDKVRELRKKQKKKAADTAETEQEVIVEDTEVMEVSCIQ
;
A
#
# COMPACT_ATOMS: atom_id res chain seq x y z
N MET A 1 1.54 -9.27 2.20
CA MET A 1 0.11 -9.66 2.32
C MET A 1 -0.39 -10.17 0.95
N SER A 2 -1.69 -10.41 0.78
CA SER A 2 -2.26 -11.49 -0.06
C SER A 2 -2.43 -11.23 -1.56
N ASP A 3 -2.05 -12.25 -2.34
CA ASP A 3 -2.30 -12.37 -3.78
C ASP A 3 -3.80 -12.26 -4.17
N LEU A 4 -4.70 -12.40 -3.20
CA LEU A 4 -6.14 -12.43 -3.43
C LEU A 4 -6.66 -11.16 -4.12
N ALA A 5 -6.13 -9.99 -3.76
CA ALA A 5 -6.51 -8.73 -4.42
C ALA A 5 -6.09 -8.73 -5.90
N PHE A 6 -4.86 -9.19 -6.17
CA PHE A 6 -4.34 -9.31 -7.53
C PHE A 6 -5.17 -10.28 -8.37
N PHE A 7 -5.51 -11.45 -7.83
CA PHE A 7 -6.38 -12.41 -8.51
C PHE A 7 -7.74 -11.82 -8.85
N ARG A 8 -8.33 -11.01 -7.97
CA ARG A 8 -9.60 -10.32 -8.27
C ARG A 8 -9.48 -9.28 -9.36
N PHE A 9 -8.39 -8.52 -9.42
CA PHE A 9 -8.18 -7.58 -10.51
C PHE A 9 -8.01 -8.30 -11.84
N MET A 10 -7.28 -9.42 -11.84
CA MET A 10 -7.05 -10.26 -13.00
C MET A 10 -8.34 -10.94 -13.48
N SER A 11 -9.11 -11.57 -12.59
CA SER A 11 -10.38 -12.21 -12.95
C SER A 11 -11.43 -11.25 -13.50
N ASN A 12 -11.35 -9.97 -13.13
CA ASN A 12 -12.22 -8.92 -13.66
C ASN A 12 -11.64 -8.18 -14.88
N ASN A 13 -10.50 -8.64 -15.44
CA ASN A 13 -9.80 -8.01 -16.57
C ASN A 13 -9.58 -6.49 -16.39
N MET A 14 -9.29 -6.04 -15.17
CA MET A 14 -9.10 -4.61 -14.87
C MET A 14 -7.63 -4.17 -14.95
N LEU A 15 -6.71 -5.13 -15.09
CA LEU A 15 -5.28 -4.90 -15.26
C LEU A 15 -4.90 -4.77 -16.74
N THR A 16 -3.91 -3.93 -17.01
CA THR A 16 -3.25 -3.85 -18.31
C THR A 16 -2.11 -4.89 -18.40
N SER A 17 -1.68 -5.25 -19.61
CA SER A 17 -0.62 -6.25 -19.81
C SER A 17 0.72 -5.87 -19.16
N GLU A 18 0.98 -4.58 -18.93
CA GLU A 18 2.13 -4.13 -18.16
C GLU A 18 1.96 -4.33 -16.65
N GLU A 19 0.76 -4.13 -16.13
CA GLU A 19 0.43 -4.33 -14.71
C GLU A 19 0.45 -5.82 -14.35
N GLU A 20 0.00 -6.70 -15.26
CA GLU A 20 0.08 -8.15 -15.09
C GLU A 20 1.53 -8.66 -15.02
N ARG A 21 2.44 -8.09 -15.83
CA ARG A 21 3.87 -8.42 -15.78
C ARG A 21 4.54 -7.97 -14.49
N HIS A 22 4.08 -6.86 -13.91
CA HIS A 22 4.60 -6.31 -12.67
C HIS A 22 3.70 -6.69 -11.47
N LYS A 23 3.35 -7.97 -11.36
CA LYS A 23 2.51 -8.51 -10.28
C LYS A 23 2.94 -8.02 -8.90
N ASP A 24 4.23 -8.13 -8.58
CA ASP A 24 4.77 -7.77 -7.26
C ASP A 24 4.61 -6.28 -6.95
N GLU A 25 4.77 -5.41 -7.95
CA GLU A 25 4.56 -3.96 -7.81
C GLU A 25 3.08 -3.67 -7.47
N ILE A 26 2.17 -4.30 -8.20
CA ILE A 26 0.72 -4.13 -7.98
C ILE A 26 0.31 -4.64 -6.60
N ILE A 27 0.83 -5.78 -6.15
CA ILE A 27 0.54 -6.31 -4.82
C ILE A 27 1.00 -5.33 -3.74
N ARG A 28 2.23 -4.83 -3.82
CA ARG A 28 2.77 -3.88 -2.84
C ARG A 28 1.96 -2.58 -2.77
N LEU A 29 1.65 -1.99 -3.93
CA LEU A 29 0.84 -0.76 -3.99
C LEU A 29 -0.57 -0.99 -3.46
N THR A 30 -1.17 -2.14 -3.78
CA THR A 30 -2.51 -2.47 -3.30
C THR A 30 -2.52 -2.67 -1.79
N GLU A 31 -1.50 -3.32 -1.24
CA GLU A 31 -1.28 -3.48 0.20
C GLU A 31 -1.18 -2.12 0.91
N GLU A 32 -0.45 -1.16 0.35
CA GLU A 32 -0.37 0.21 0.88
C GLU A 32 -1.73 0.91 0.87
N VAL A 33 -2.49 0.82 -0.23
CA VAL A 33 -3.84 1.40 -0.33
C VAL A 33 -4.82 0.74 0.65
N LEU A 34 -4.76 -0.59 0.78
CA LEU A 34 -5.60 -1.34 1.69
C LEU A 34 -5.27 -1.05 3.14
N HIS A 35 -3.98 -0.93 3.47
CA HIS A 35 -3.51 -0.57 4.79
C HIS A 35 -4.00 0.84 5.17
N ALA A 36 -3.88 1.82 4.27
CA ALA A 36 -4.40 3.18 4.48
C ALA A 36 -5.93 3.23 4.64
N LYS A 37 -6.65 2.27 4.04
CA LYS A 37 -8.11 2.10 4.21
C LYS A 37 -8.49 1.30 5.47
N GLY A 38 -7.54 0.72 6.19
CA GLY A 38 -7.80 -0.15 7.35
C GLY A 38 -8.28 -1.57 6.99
N LEU A 39 -8.07 -2.02 5.76
CA LEU A 39 -8.52 -3.31 5.23
C LEU A 39 -7.37 -4.34 5.22
N GLN A 40 -6.83 -4.65 6.40
CA GLN A 40 -5.63 -5.49 6.56
C GLN A 40 -5.84 -7.00 6.31
N CYS A 41 -7.08 -7.48 6.23
CA CYS A 41 -7.37 -8.93 6.14
C CYS A 41 -8.00 -9.34 4.80
N ASP A 42 -7.55 -10.50 4.27
CA ASP A 42 -8.05 -11.11 3.04
C ASP A 42 -9.55 -11.35 3.02
N ALA A 43 -10.12 -11.67 4.19
CA ALA A 43 -11.56 -11.85 4.36
C ALA A 43 -12.35 -10.56 4.08
N SER A 44 -11.76 -9.41 4.35
CA SER A 44 -12.34 -8.10 4.04
C SER A 44 -12.20 -7.81 2.54
N ILE A 45 -11.05 -8.16 1.94
CA ILE A 45 -10.79 -8.01 0.50
C ILE A 45 -11.75 -8.86 -0.33
N ALA A 46 -12.03 -10.10 0.11
CA ALA A 46 -12.98 -10.99 -0.54
C ALA A 46 -14.43 -10.46 -0.53
N LYS A 47 -14.76 -9.54 0.38
CA LYS A 47 -16.11 -8.95 0.49
C LYS A 47 -16.25 -7.61 -0.23
N ILE A 48 -15.16 -7.09 -0.80
CA ILE A 48 -15.16 -5.84 -1.57
C ILE A 48 -15.98 -6.03 -2.85
N SER A 49 -16.86 -5.05 -3.14
CA SER A 49 -17.65 -5.00 -4.38
C SER A 49 -16.82 -4.55 -5.57
N GLU A 50 -17.30 -4.78 -6.80
CA GLU A 50 -16.58 -4.37 -8.02
C GLU A 50 -16.26 -2.87 -8.07
N ASP A 51 -17.19 -2.01 -7.61
CA ASP A 51 -16.98 -0.56 -7.60
C ASP A 51 -15.86 -0.15 -6.64
N GLN A 52 -15.83 -0.74 -5.46
CA GLN A 52 -14.75 -0.50 -4.50
C GLN A 52 -13.40 -1.07 -4.99
N LEU A 53 -13.44 -2.15 -5.76
CA LEU A 53 -12.26 -2.75 -6.38
C LEU A 53 -11.68 -1.82 -7.46
N LYS A 54 -12.54 -1.15 -8.25
CA LYS A 54 -12.13 -0.07 -9.17
C LYS A 54 -11.52 1.11 -8.43
N ASP A 55 -12.15 1.58 -7.35
CA ASP A 55 -11.60 2.66 -6.52
C ASP A 55 -10.20 2.34 -5.96
N ILE A 56 -9.94 1.07 -5.64
CA ILE A 56 -8.62 0.64 -5.17
C ILE A 56 -7.61 0.69 -6.33
N LEU A 57 -7.96 0.19 -7.51
CA LEU A 57 -7.08 0.25 -8.68
C LEU A 57 -6.77 1.68 -9.11
N ASP A 58 -7.74 2.59 -9.06
CA ASP A 58 -7.51 3.99 -9.39
C ASP A 58 -6.52 4.63 -8.42
N LYS A 59 -6.62 4.32 -7.12
CA LYS A 59 -5.63 4.74 -6.12
C LYS A 59 -4.25 4.13 -6.37
N VAL A 60 -4.17 2.85 -6.75
CA VAL A 60 -2.90 2.20 -7.13
C VAL A 60 -2.26 2.91 -8.33
N ARG A 61 -3.06 3.25 -9.35
CA ARG A 61 -2.60 4.00 -10.53
C ARG A 61 -2.14 5.42 -10.16
N GLU A 62 -2.84 6.08 -9.26
CA GLU A 62 -2.43 7.38 -8.72
C GLU A 62 -1.10 7.28 -7.96
N LEU A 63 -0.93 6.29 -7.09
CA LEU A 63 0.33 6.06 -6.38
C LEU A 63 1.48 5.79 -7.35
N ARG A 64 1.24 4.97 -8.38
CA ARG A 64 2.23 4.69 -9.43
C ARG A 64 2.64 5.95 -10.19
N LYS A 65 1.68 6.82 -10.53
CA LYS A 65 1.95 8.14 -11.13
C LYS A 65 2.71 9.07 -10.18
N LYS A 66 2.33 9.09 -8.90
CA LYS A 66 2.98 9.90 -7.86
C LYS A 66 4.42 9.44 -7.63
N GLN A 67 4.69 8.14 -7.61
CA GLN A 67 6.05 7.59 -7.49
C GLN A 67 6.92 7.95 -8.69
N LYS A 68 6.38 7.89 -9.93
CA LYS A 68 7.09 8.36 -11.13
C LYS A 68 7.41 9.85 -11.10
N LYS A 69 6.52 10.69 -10.55
CA LYS A 69 6.78 12.13 -10.36
C LYS A 69 7.80 12.40 -9.26
N LYS A 70 7.68 11.71 -8.12
CA LYS A 70 8.66 11.80 -7.03
C LYS A 70 10.07 11.43 -7.49
N ALA A 71 10.21 10.43 -8.38
CA ALA A 71 11.51 10.07 -8.96
C ALA A 71 12.12 11.16 -9.88
N ALA A 72 11.33 12.09 -10.40
CA ALA A 72 11.82 13.22 -11.20
C ALA A 72 12.11 14.47 -10.35
N ASP A 73 11.46 14.62 -9.19
CA ASP A 73 11.67 15.72 -8.24
C ASP A 73 12.71 15.42 -7.14
N THR A 74 13.33 14.23 -7.13
CA THR A 74 14.50 13.95 -6.26
C THR A 74 15.77 14.61 -6.82
N ALA A 75 15.72 15.93 -7.01
CA ALA A 75 16.89 16.80 -6.93
C ALA A 75 16.80 17.71 -5.70
N GLU A 76 15.62 17.99 -5.13
CA GLU A 76 15.53 18.86 -3.95
C GLU A 76 14.37 18.46 -3.03
N THR A 77 14.64 18.49 -1.74
CA THR A 77 13.72 18.30 -0.59
C THR A 77 13.62 16.86 -0.08
N GLU A 78 14.72 16.48 0.58
CA GLU A 78 14.69 15.80 1.88
C GLU A 78 13.48 16.29 2.69
N GLN A 79 12.47 15.44 2.88
CA GLN A 79 11.59 15.57 4.04
C GLN A 79 12.13 14.63 5.11
N GLU A 80 13.13 15.17 5.77
CA GLU A 80 13.47 14.95 7.17
C GLU A 80 12.17 14.75 8.00
N VAL A 81 11.97 13.54 8.51
CA VAL A 81 11.27 13.35 9.79
C VAL A 81 12.27 12.64 10.68
N ILE A 82 13.10 13.44 11.34
CA ILE A 82 13.96 13.00 12.43
C ILE A 82 13.07 12.84 13.68
N VAL A 83 13.02 11.59 14.14
CA VAL A 83 13.05 11.04 15.51
C VAL A 83 12.88 12.01 16.69
N GLU A 84 12.05 11.64 17.69
CA GLU A 84 12.47 11.70 19.11
C GLU A 84 11.93 10.49 19.89
N ASP A 85 12.87 9.83 20.59
CA ASP A 85 12.76 8.72 21.54
C ASP A 85 12.12 9.13 22.87
N THR A 86 12.07 8.17 23.81
CA THR A 86 11.94 8.24 25.30
C THR A 86 10.56 7.80 25.84
N GLU A 87 10.42 6.93 26.85
CA GLU A 87 11.29 6.54 27.97
C GLU A 87 11.17 5.04 28.34
N VAL A 88 12.31 4.46 28.70
CA VAL A 88 12.43 3.26 29.54
C VAL A 88 12.14 3.70 30.98
N MET A 89 11.09 3.17 31.62
CA MET A 89 11.00 3.21 33.09
C MET A 89 11.49 1.89 33.66
N GLU A 90 12.74 1.89 34.12
CA GLU A 90 13.21 0.94 35.13
C GLU A 90 12.38 1.13 36.40
N VAL A 91 11.78 0.05 36.92
CA VAL A 91 11.35 -0.02 38.31
C VAL A 91 12.16 -1.11 38.98
N SER A 92 13.34 -0.75 39.48
CA SER A 92 13.96 -1.51 40.56
C SER A 92 13.34 -1.03 41.88
N CYS A 93 12.56 -1.90 42.50
CA CYS A 93 12.16 -1.77 43.90
C CYS A 93 12.49 -3.10 44.56
N ILE A 94 13.73 -3.19 45.05
CA ILE A 94 14.12 -4.16 46.07
C ILE A 94 14.29 -3.35 47.36
N GLN A 95 13.42 -3.59 48.33
CA GLN A 95 13.67 -3.36 49.76
C GLN A 95 13.62 -4.71 50.47
#